data_AF-A0A6M0IFP7-F1
#
_entry.id   AF-A0A6M0IFP7-F1
#
_cell.length_a   1.000
_cell.length_b   1.000
_cell.length_c   1.000
_cell.angle_alpha   90.00
_cell.angle_beta   90.00
_cell.angle_gamma   90.00
#
_symmetry.space_group_name_H-M   'P 1'
#
loop_
_entity.id
_entity.type
_entity.pdbx_description
1 polymer ?
#
loop_
_entity_poly.entity_id
_entity_poly.type
_entity_poly.pdbx_seq_one_letter_code
_entity_poly.pdbx_strand_id
1 'polypeptide(L)' 'MARELTIDEELEELKRELDERKSAYPALTRGTKPALKREEATRRLTRLESVIKRLERLKQTMQPAPQGLLFTDEETD' A
#
# COMPACT_ATOMS: atom_id res chain seq x y z
N MET A 1 -1.97 -4.53 23.98
CA MET A 1 -3.17 -4.73 23.14
C MET A 1 -2.85 -4.11 21.80
N ALA A 2 -2.96 -4.85 20.69
CA ALA A 2 -2.82 -4.25 19.37
C ALA A 2 -4.03 -3.35 19.12
N ARG A 3 -3.81 -2.11 18.68
CA ARG A 3 -4.88 -1.20 18.29
C ARG A 3 -5.45 -1.70 16.96
N GLU A 4 -6.77 -1.83 16.85
CA GLU A 4 -7.40 -2.04 15.55
C GLU A 4 -7.23 -0.76 14.72
N LEU A 5 -6.51 -0.88 13.61
CA LEU A 5 -6.35 0.19 12.64
C LEU A 5 -7.36 -0.02 11.51
N THR A 6 -7.95 1.07 11.05
CA THR A 6 -8.70 1.06 9.78
C THR A 6 -7.74 0.80 8.62
N ILE A 7 -8.29 0.33 7.49
CA ILE A 7 -7.49 0.13 6.26
C ILE A 7 -6.79 1.43 5.83
N ASP A 8 -7.41 2.58 6.10
CA ASP A 8 -6.85 3.89 5.74
C ASP A 8 -5.67 4.27 6.63
N GLU A 9 -5.78 4.06 7.94
CA GLU A 9 -4.67 4.27 8.88
C GLU A 9 -3.50 3.32 8.57
N GLU A 10 -3.78 2.03 8.32
CA GLU A 10 -2.75 1.05 7.93
C GLU A 10 -2.04 1.46 6.63
N LEU A 11 -2.80 1.94 5.63
CA LEU A 11 -2.22 2.42 4.38
C LEU A 11 -1.33 3.66 4.60
N GLU A 12 -1.73 4.58 5.47
CA GLU A 12 -0.94 5.77 5.79
C GLU A 12 0.37 5.38 6.50
N GLU A 13 0.31 4.49 7.49
CA GLU A 13 1.49 4.00 8.20
C GLU A 13 2.46 3.28 7.27
N LEU A 14 1.97 2.38 6.42
CA LEU A 14 2.82 1.64 5.47
C LEU A 14 3.43 2.56 4.41
N LYS A 15 2.71 3.59 3.95
CA LYS A 15 3.24 4.60 3.02
C LYS A 15 4.35 5.42 3.68
N ARG A 16 4.15 5.84 4.93
CA ARG A 16 5.18 6.53 5.70
C ARG A 16 6.41 5.65 5.90
N GLU A 17 6.23 4.39 6.29
CA GLU A 17 7.33 3.43 6.45
C GLU A 17 8.10 3.21 5.14
N LEU A 18 7.39 3.15 4.00
CA LEU A 18 8.00 3.03 2.68
C LEU A 18 8.91 4.22 2.37
N ASP A 19 8.45 5.44 2.65
CA ASP A 19 9.21 6.67 2.39
C ASP A 19 10.42 6.79 3.32
N GLU A 20 10.26 6.49 4.61
CA GLU A 20 11.36 6.44 5.58
C GLU A 20 12.44 5.44 5.14
N ARG A 21 12.04 4.25 4.68
CA ARG A 21 12.96 3.22 4.19
C ARG A 21 13.64 3.60 2.87
N LYS A 22 12.92 4.24 1.94
CA LYS A 22 13.51 4.77 0.69
C LYS A 22 14.60 5.81 0.97
N SER A 23 14.40 6.63 2.01
CA SER A 23 15.40 7.61 2.47
C SER A 23 16.59 6.96 3.19
N ALA A 24 16.34 5.97 4.06
CA ALA A 24 17.37 5.36 4.90
C ALA A 24 18.24 4.31 4.18
N TYR A 25 17.68 3.53 3.25
CA TYR A 25 18.41 2.43 2.60
C TYR A 25 19.62 2.85 1.75
N PRO A 26 19.63 3.98 1.04
CA PRO A 26 20.83 4.51 0.40
C PRO A 26 22.00 4.72 1.37
N ALA A 27 21.72 5.11 2.62
CA ALA A 27 22.74 5.25 3.67
C ALA A 27 23.16 3.89 4.23
N LEU A 28 22.19 3.00 4.50
CA LEU A 28 22.44 1.65 5.06
C LEU A 28 23.12 0.69 4.06
N THR A 29 23.11 1.02 2.77
CA THR A 29 23.81 0.27 1.71
C THR A 29 25.22 0.78 1.44
N ARG A 30 25.64 1.90 2.07
CA ARG A 30 26.98 2.50 1.94
C ARG A 30 27.75 2.37 3.25
N GLY A 31 28.69 1.41 3.33
CA GLY A 31 29.60 1.31 4.47
C GLY A 31 30.20 -0.07 4.72
N THR A 32 31.21 -0.13 5.59
CA THR A 32 31.90 -1.34 6.04
C THR A 32 31.27 -1.91 7.32
N LYS A 33 30.18 -2.69 7.16
CA LYS A 33 29.47 -3.58 8.12
C LYS A 33 28.33 -3.00 9.00
N PRO A 34 27.27 -3.78 9.31
CA PRO A 34 26.58 -4.70 8.41
C PRO A 34 25.67 -3.85 7.50
N ALA A 35 26.18 -3.48 6.34
CA ALA A 35 25.35 -2.83 5.34
C ALA A 35 24.28 -3.82 4.88
N LEU A 36 23.02 -3.37 4.80
CA LEU A 36 21.97 -4.16 4.18
C LEU A 36 22.40 -4.39 2.72
N LYS A 37 22.39 -5.64 2.24
CA LYS A 37 22.69 -5.89 0.83
C LYS A 37 21.66 -5.13 -0.02
N ARG A 38 22.11 -4.46 -1.08
CA ARG A 38 21.22 -3.66 -1.95
C ARG A 38 20.04 -4.48 -2.46
N GLU A 39 20.26 -5.72 -2.86
CA GLU A 39 19.20 -6.65 -3.28
C GLU A 39 18.16 -6.90 -2.18
N GLU A 40 18.61 -7.03 -0.94
CA GLU A 40 17.73 -7.26 0.19
C GLU A 40 16.92 -6.01 0.54
N ALA A 41 17.54 -4.84 0.47
CA ALA A 41 16.85 -3.55 0.58
C ALA A 41 15.75 -3.43 -0.48
N THR A 42 16.09 -3.73 -1.74
CA THR A 42 15.13 -3.72 -2.86
C THR A 42 14.00 -4.72 -2.63
N ARG A 43 14.30 -5.98 -2.28
CA ARG A 43 13.27 -7.00 -1.99
C ARG A 43 12.30 -6.55 -0.90
N ARG A 44 12.81 -5.93 0.16
CA ARG A 44 11.98 -5.40 1.25
C ARG A 44 11.09 -4.24 0.80
N LEU A 45 11.61 -3.30 0.00
CA LEU A 45 10.81 -2.22 -0.57
C LEU A 45 9.71 -2.76 -1.49
N THR A 46 10.06 -3.67 -2.41
CA THR A 46 9.09 -4.26 -3.35
C THR A 46 7.98 -5.04 -2.62
N ARG A 47 8.32 -5.74 -1.53
CA ARG A 47 7.32 -6.42 -0.71
C ARG A 47 6.36 -5.42 -0.05
N LEU A 48 6.89 -4.34 0.52
CA LEU A 48 6.09 -3.29 1.15
C LEU A 48 5.16 -2.60 0.13
N GLU A 49 5.68 -2.22 -1.04
CA GLU A 49 4.88 -1.68 -2.15
C GLU A 49 3.78 -2.64 -2.61
N SER A 50 4.07 -3.95 -2.63
CA SER A 50 3.09 -4.97 -3.01
C SER A 50 1.96 -5.11 -1.99
N VAL A 51 2.25 -4.95 -0.70
CA VAL A 51 1.24 -4.96 0.38
C VAL A 51 0.35 -3.72 0.26
N ILE A 52 0.93 -2.52 0.10
CA ILE A 52 0.18 -1.28 -0.11
C ILE A 52 -0.77 -1.42 -1.29
N LYS A 53 -0.29 -1.87 -2.46
CA LYS A 53 -1.12 -2.07 -3.66
C LYS A 53 -2.22 -3.12 -3.47
N ARG A 54 -2.05 -4.08 -2.55
CA ARG A 54 -3.08 -5.07 -2.24
C ARG A 54 -4.16 -4.46 -1.36
N LEU A 55 -3.76 -3.69 -0.34
CA LEU A 55 -4.68 -2.98 0.54
C LEU A 55 -5.49 -1.91 -0.21
N GLU A 56 -4.87 -1.17 -1.13
CA GLU A 56 -5.57 -0.21 -2.00
C GLU A 56 -6.65 -0.89 -2.87
N ARG A 57 -6.33 -2.06 -3.43
CA ARG A 57 -7.31 -2.85 -4.19
C ARG A 57 -8.45 -3.37 -3.30
N LEU A 58 -8.13 -3.86 -2.10
CA LEU A 58 -9.15 -4.29 -1.15
C LEU A 58 -10.09 -3.13 -0.79
N LYS A 59 -9.53 -1.95 -0.51
CA LYS A 59 -10.31 -0.73 -0.27
C LYS A 59 -11.29 -0.44 -1.42
N GLN A 60 -10.82 -0.52 -2.68
CA GLN A 60 -11.67 -0.30 -3.86
C GLN A 60 -12.78 -1.36 -3.98
N THR A 61 -12.50 -2.63 -3.69
CA THR A 61 -13.51 -3.70 -3.74
C THR A 61 -14.52 -3.66 -2.60
N MET A 62 -14.15 -3.07 -1.46
CA MET A 62 -15.02 -2.90 -0.30
C MET A 62 -15.88 -1.65 -0.40
N GLN A 63 -15.51 -0.70 -1.27
CA GLN A 63 -16.38 0.44 -1.58
C GLN A 63 -17.57 -0.06 -2.40
N PRO A 64 -18.82 0.21 -1.98
CA PRO A 64 -19.98 -0.13 -2.78
C PRO A 64 -19.83 0.54 -4.14
N ALA A 65 -20.15 -0.19 -5.21
CA ALA A 65 -20.20 0.37 -6.56
C ALA A 65 -20.98 1.69 -6.51
N PRO A 66 -20.50 2.76 -7.18
CA PRO A 66 -21.22 4.03 -7.19
C PRO A 66 -22.64 3.75 -7.67
N GLN A 67 -23.61 3.96 -6.78
CA GLN A 67 -25.03 3.79 -7.06
C GLN A 67 -25.44 4.89 -8.03
N GLY A 68 -25.23 4.63 -9.32
CA GLY A 68 -25.42 5.61 -10.39
C GLY A 68 -25.52 5.02 -11.80
N LEU A 69 -25.54 3.68 -11.93
CA LEU A 69 -25.93 2.98 -13.15
C LEU A 69 -27.27 2.27 -12.92
N LEU A 70 -28.27 3.07 -12.51
CA LEU A 70 -29.66 2.72 -12.76
C LEU A 70 -29.89 3.05 -14.24
N PHE A 71 -29.73 2.05 -15.10
CA PHE A 71 -30.32 2.12 -16.44
C PHE A 71 -31.83 2.15 -16.25
N THR A 72 -32.40 3.36 -16.23
CA THR A 72 -33.82 3.55 -16.49
C THR A 72 -33.98 3.43 -18.00
N ASP A 73 -34.10 2.20 -18.50
CA ASP A 73 -34.77 2.03 -19.78
C ASP A 73 -36.26 1.89 -19.45
N GLU A 74 -36.92 3.04 -19.56
CA GLU A 74 -38.38 3.19 -19.58
C GLU A 74 -39.02 2.18 -20.53
N GLU A 75 -40.22 1.76 -20.15
CA GLU A 75 -41.20 1.07 -20.99
C GLU A 75 -41.22 1.64 -22.41
N THR A 76 -41.06 0.76 -23.40
CA THR A 76 -41.68 0.97 -24.70
C THR A 76 -42.58 -0.22 -24.99
N ASP A 77 -43.87 0.11 -25.06
CA ASP A 77 -45.06 -0.62 -25.52
C ASP A 77 -44.81 -1.72 -26.58
#